data_AF-A0A9Q4CZS8-F1
#
_entry.id   AF-A0A9Q4CZS8-F1
#
_cell.length_a   1.000
_cell.length_b   1.000
_cell.length_c   1.000
_cell.angle_alpha   90.00
_cell.angle_beta   90.00
_cell.angle_gamma   90.00
#
_symmetry.space_group_name_H-M   'P 1'
#
loop_
_entity.id
_entity.type
_entity.pdbx_description
1 polymer ?
#
loop_
_entity_poly.entity_id
_entity_poly.type
_entity_poly.pdbx_seq_one_letter_code
_entity_poly.pdbx_strand_id
1 'polypeptide(L)'
;MTTDPYQHGPASAGAATGAGAGAAGAGRPASGTGSSEAPMPEAEYRARTESLGEMFASFSENLSTLMRQEIALAKAEATVEAKKAGTGAGLLAGAAVAGFLVLMFLSMALMWALGSVMHLGWAALIVAVVWAIVAAILAVTGKKYFDRMKGLRQTQETVQEIPPTLNPNKETP
;
A
#
# COMPACT_ATOMS: atom_id res chain seq x y z
N MET A 1 -5.99 24.44 35.87
CA MET A 1 -5.08 23.45 35.25
C MET A 1 -5.55 23.27 33.81
N THR A 2 -4.79 23.89 32.91
CA THR A 2 -4.75 23.90 31.43
C THR A 2 -5.97 23.45 30.61
N THR A 3 -6.59 24.45 29.97
CA THR A 3 -7.44 24.35 28.78
C THR A 3 -6.68 24.84 27.54
N ASP A 4 -6.70 24.00 26.51
CA ASP A 4 -6.62 24.21 25.04
C ASP A 4 -6.18 25.59 24.45
N PRO A 5 -5.12 25.64 23.61
CA PRO A 5 -4.69 26.84 22.90
C PRO A 5 -4.72 26.73 21.35
N TYR A 6 -5.82 26.32 20.73
CA TYR A 6 -5.99 26.40 19.26
C TYR A 6 -7.23 27.17 18.83
N GLN A 7 -7.15 28.51 18.88
CA GLN A 7 -8.07 29.42 18.18
C GLN A 7 -7.31 30.68 17.76
N HIS A 8 -6.92 30.79 16.48
CA HIS A 8 -6.85 32.05 15.74
C HIS A 8 -6.84 31.76 14.23
N GLY A 9 -7.86 32.23 13.52
CA GLY A 9 -7.95 32.21 12.06
C GLY A 9 -7.32 33.46 11.41
N PRO A 10 -7.14 33.49 10.08
CA PRO A 10 -6.71 34.71 9.39
C PRO A 10 -7.88 35.54 8.85
N ALA A 11 -7.83 36.83 9.18
CA ALA A 11 -8.69 37.89 8.69
C ALA A 11 -8.32 38.32 7.27
N SER A 12 -9.35 38.72 6.53
CA SER A 12 -9.33 39.29 5.17
C SER A 12 -8.96 40.78 5.14
N ALA A 13 -8.55 41.22 3.94
CA ALA A 13 -8.61 42.57 3.35
C ALA A 13 -7.34 43.43 3.34
N GLY A 14 -7.02 43.96 2.15
CA GLY A 14 -5.99 44.98 1.94
C GLY A 14 -5.73 45.25 0.45
N ALA A 15 -6.57 46.09 -0.16
CA ALA A 15 -6.37 46.67 -1.48
C ALA A 15 -5.32 47.80 -1.44
N ALA A 16 -4.50 47.95 -2.48
CA ALA A 16 -3.78 49.19 -2.77
C ALA A 16 -3.44 49.32 -4.26
N THR A 17 -4.16 50.24 -4.91
CA THR A 17 -3.87 50.93 -6.16
C THR A 17 -2.69 51.88 -6.03
N GLY A 18 -1.91 52.06 -7.10
CA GLY A 18 -0.90 53.11 -7.22
C GLY A 18 -0.50 53.36 -8.68
N ALA A 19 -1.08 54.41 -9.28
CA ALA A 19 -0.69 54.97 -10.57
C ALA A 19 0.33 56.10 -10.36
N GLY A 20 1.29 56.24 -11.28
CA GLY A 20 2.22 57.36 -11.32
C GLY A 20 2.86 57.50 -12.71
N ALA A 21 2.72 58.67 -13.31
CA ALA A 21 3.07 59.01 -14.68
C ALA A 21 4.21 60.05 -14.77
N GLY A 22 4.91 60.05 -15.91
CA GLY A 22 5.76 61.15 -16.43
C GLY A 22 7.28 60.92 -16.32
N ALA A 23 8.16 61.33 -17.23
CA ALA A 23 8.04 61.94 -18.55
C ALA A 23 9.40 61.87 -19.28
N ALA A 24 9.34 61.81 -20.61
CA ALA A 24 10.29 62.28 -21.65
C ALA A 24 11.81 62.38 -21.38
N GLY A 25 12.57 61.66 -22.21
CA GLY A 25 13.96 61.96 -22.56
C GLY A 25 14.27 61.44 -23.97
N ALA A 26 14.41 62.35 -24.93
CA ALA A 26 14.70 62.05 -26.33
C ALA A 26 16.20 61.81 -26.57
N GLY A 27 16.52 60.82 -27.41
CA GLY A 27 17.87 60.57 -27.92
C GLY A 27 17.97 59.27 -28.73
N ARG A 28 17.75 59.37 -30.04
CA ARG A 28 18.16 58.37 -31.05
C ARG A 28 19.68 58.52 -31.31
N PRO A 29 20.42 57.45 -31.67
CA PRO A 29 20.40 56.98 -33.05
C PRO A 29 20.28 55.46 -33.22
N ALA A 30 19.79 55.11 -34.40
CA ALA A 30 19.75 53.77 -34.95
C ALA A 30 21.15 53.19 -35.17
N SER A 31 21.31 51.89 -34.92
CA SER A 31 21.88 50.90 -35.85
C SER A 31 22.46 49.73 -35.06
N GLY A 32 22.02 48.52 -35.38
CA GLY A 32 22.55 47.29 -34.80
C GLY A 32 21.47 46.26 -34.61
N THR A 33 20.97 45.72 -35.71
CA THR A 33 20.18 44.49 -35.75
C THR A 33 21.08 43.34 -35.29
N GLY A 34 21.34 43.24 -34.00
CA GLY A 34 21.83 42.03 -33.37
C GLY A 34 20.65 41.12 -33.19
N SER A 35 20.45 40.22 -34.15
CA SER A 35 19.62 39.03 -33.97
C SER A 35 19.98 38.41 -32.62
N SER A 36 19.10 38.57 -31.63
CA SER A 36 19.04 37.64 -30.50
C SER A 36 18.66 36.31 -31.09
N GLU A 37 19.69 35.57 -31.51
CA GLU A 37 19.62 34.15 -31.78
C GLU A 37 19.04 33.54 -30.50
N ALA A 38 17.76 33.15 -30.56
CA ALA A 38 17.19 32.33 -29.51
C ALA A 38 18.16 31.17 -29.29
N PRO A 39 18.60 30.88 -28.06
CA PRO A 39 19.51 29.77 -27.82
C PRO A 39 18.92 28.54 -28.49
N MET A 40 19.65 27.95 -29.43
CA MET A 40 19.18 26.73 -30.07
C MET A 40 18.77 25.74 -28.97
N PRO A 41 17.61 25.05 -29.09
CA PRO A 41 17.20 24.07 -28.10
C PRO A 41 18.37 23.12 -27.83
N GLU A 42 18.76 22.91 -26.57
CA GLU A 42 19.91 22.06 -26.24
C GLU A 42 19.84 20.68 -26.93
N ALA A 43 18.62 20.19 -27.16
CA ALA A 43 18.35 18.97 -27.91
C ALA A 43 18.85 19.02 -29.36
N GLU A 44 18.73 20.16 -30.07
CA GLU A 44 19.24 20.34 -31.44
C GLU A 44 20.76 20.51 -31.50
N TYR A 45 21.37 21.13 -30.48
CA TYR A 45 22.83 21.25 -30.40
C TYR A 45 23.46 19.89 -30.14
N ARG A 46 22.92 19.11 -29.20
CA ARG A 46 23.39 17.74 -28.92
C ARG A 46 23.15 16.80 -30.09
N ALA A 47 21.99 16.84 -30.74
CA ALA A 47 21.73 16.00 -31.93
C ALA A 47 22.66 16.30 -33.12
N ARG A 48 23.26 17.49 -33.17
CA ARG A 48 24.20 17.90 -34.23
C ARG A 48 25.67 17.65 -33.86
N THR A 49 25.98 17.40 -32.58
CA THR A 49 27.34 17.20 -32.06
C THR A 49 27.61 15.80 -31.47
N GLU A 50 26.60 15.09 -30.99
CA GLU A 50 26.71 13.71 -30.51
C GLU A 50 26.60 12.71 -31.67
N SER A 51 27.44 11.68 -31.60
CA SER A 51 27.35 10.54 -32.51
C SER A 51 26.09 9.71 -32.23
N LEU A 52 25.61 8.92 -33.21
CA LEU A 52 24.52 7.95 -33.00
C LEU A 52 24.82 6.98 -31.84
N GLY A 53 26.11 6.72 -31.55
CA GLY A 53 26.53 5.93 -30.40
C GLY A 53 26.28 6.63 -29.06
N GLU A 54 26.51 7.94 -28.96
CA GLU A 54 26.22 8.74 -27.76
C GLU A 54 24.72 8.84 -27.47
N MET A 55 23.89 9.01 -28.51
CA MET A 55 22.42 9.06 -28.34
C MET A 55 21.86 7.73 -27.84
N PHE A 56 22.40 6.60 -28.31
CA PHE A 56 21.99 5.29 -27.84
C PHE A 56 22.48 5.01 -26.41
N ALA A 57 23.71 5.43 -26.08
CA ALA A 57 24.25 5.34 -24.73
C ALA A 57 23.39 6.14 -23.73
N SER A 58 23.06 7.40 -24.05
CA SER A 58 22.22 8.25 -23.20
C SER A 58 20.78 7.73 -23.08
N PHE A 59 20.18 7.18 -24.14
CA PHE A 59 18.87 6.52 -24.06
C PHE A 59 18.89 5.28 -23.17
N SER A 60 19.91 4.42 -23.31
CA SER A 60 20.10 3.24 -22.45
C SER A 60 20.27 3.63 -20.98
N GLU A 61 20.99 4.73 -20.71
CA GLU A 61 21.20 5.24 -19.36
C GLU A 61 19.92 5.84 -18.76
N ASN A 62 19.11 6.54 -19.56
CA ASN A 62 17.80 7.03 -19.16
C ASN A 62 16.82 5.88 -18.86
N LEU A 63 16.81 4.82 -19.68
CA LEU A 63 15.97 3.65 -19.44
C LEU A 63 16.42 2.88 -18.19
N SER A 64 17.73 2.72 -17.99
CA SER A 64 18.30 2.15 -16.76
C SER A 64 17.89 2.95 -15.52
N THR A 65 17.87 4.28 -15.65
CA THR A 65 17.44 5.19 -14.60
C THR A 65 15.94 5.01 -14.27
N LEU A 66 15.07 4.94 -15.28
CA LEU A 66 13.64 4.67 -15.08
C LEU A 66 13.37 3.30 -14.45
N MET A 67 14.04 2.25 -14.93
CA MET A 67 13.92 0.90 -14.36
C MET A 67 14.32 0.88 -12.88
N ARG A 68 15.41 1.56 -12.53
CA ARG A 68 15.85 1.67 -11.14
C ARG A 68 14.87 2.48 -10.29
N GLN A 69 14.22 3.49 -10.86
CA GLN A 69 13.18 4.27 -10.20
C GLN A 69 11.89 3.47 -9.97
N GLU A 70 11.40 2.73 -10.98
CA GLU A 70 10.27 1.80 -10.89
C GLU A 70 10.50 0.77 -9.79
N ILE A 71 11.69 0.16 -9.75
CA ILE A 71 12.07 -0.79 -8.68
C ILE A 71 12.11 -0.10 -7.32
N ALA A 72 12.66 1.12 -7.24
CA ALA A 72 12.71 1.87 -5.99
C ALA A 72 11.31 2.22 -5.47
N LEU A 73 10.39 2.60 -6.38
CA LEU A 73 9.00 2.89 -6.07
C LEU A 73 8.27 1.63 -5.62
N ALA A 74 8.35 0.55 -6.40
CA ALA A 74 7.74 -0.74 -6.07
C ALA A 74 8.24 -1.26 -4.72
N LYS A 75 9.54 -1.10 -4.43
CA LYS A 75 10.10 -1.43 -3.11
C LYS A 75 9.53 -0.55 -2.00
N ALA A 76 9.38 0.75 -2.24
CA ALA A 76 8.78 1.67 -1.26
C ALA A 76 7.32 1.30 -0.98
N GLU A 77 6.53 1.04 -2.03
CA GLU A 77 5.13 0.64 -1.93
C GLU A 77 4.99 -0.72 -1.23
N ALA A 78 5.76 -1.73 -1.65
CA ALA A 78 5.79 -3.03 -1.00
C ALA A 78 6.16 -2.94 0.49
N THR A 79 7.05 -2.01 0.87
CA THR A 79 7.40 -1.79 2.28
C THR A 79 6.23 -1.20 3.07
N VAL A 80 5.51 -0.23 2.50
CA VAL A 80 4.32 0.38 3.11
C VAL A 80 3.21 -0.67 3.25
N GLU A 81 2.96 -1.47 2.22
CA GLU A 81 2.00 -2.56 2.24
C GLU A 81 2.38 -3.63 3.27
N ALA A 82 3.64 -4.05 3.30
CA ALA A 82 4.13 -5.02 4.28
C ALA A 82 3.97 -4.51 5.72
N LYS A 83 4.24 -3.21 5.97
CA LYS A 83 4.01 -2.61 7.29
C LYS A 83 2.54 -2.61 7.66
N LYS A 84 1.65 -2.23 6.74
CA LYS A 84 0.20 -2.23 6.97
C LYS A 84 -0.32 -3.65 7.23
N ALA A 85 0.11 -4.61 6.43
CA ALA A 85 -0.21 -6.03 6.62
C ALA A 85 0.32 -6.54 7.97
N GLY A 86 1.55 -6.17 8.34
CA GLY A 86 2.17 -6.52 9.62
C GLY A 86 1.42 -5.93 10.82
N THR A 87 1.03 -4.66 10.76
CA THR A 87 0.19 -4.03 11.80
C THR A 87 -1.17 -4.73 11.87
N GLY A 88 -1.80 -5.02 10.74
CA GLY A 88 -3.05 -5.77 10.70
C GLY A 88 -2.91 -7.15 11.35
N ALA A 89 -1.91 -7.93 10.96
CA ALA A 89 -1.63 -9.23 11.55
C ALA A 89 -1.37 -9.15 13.06
N GLY A 90 -0.63 -8.14 13.51
CA GLY A 90 -0.38 -7.88 14.93
C GLY A 90 -1.66 -7.57 15.71
N LEU A 91 -2.54 -6.72 15.17
CA LEU A 91 -3.85 -6.40 15.77
C LEU A 91 -4.75 -7.65 15.85
N LEU A 92 -4.77 -8.46 14.80
CA LEU A 92 -5.55 -9.71 14.77
C LEU A 92 -5.02 -10.73 15.79
N ALA A 93 -3.70 -10.85 15.93
CA ALA A 93 -3.08 -11.69 16.95
C ALA A 93 -3.40 -11.18 18.37
N GLY A 94 -3.29 -9.86 18.61
CA GLY A 94 -3.67 -9.24 19.87
C GLY A 94 -5.14 -9.44 20.22
N ALA A 95 -6.04 -9.29 19.23
CA ALA A 95 -7.46 -9.55 19.39
C ALA A 95 -7.77 -11.02 19.72
N ALA A 96 -7.03 -11.97 19.13
CA ALA A 96 -7.16 -13.39 19.46
C ALA A 96 -6.79 -13.67 20.93
N VAL A 97 -5.67 -13.10 21.41
CA VAL A 97 -5.24 -13.22 22.82
C VAL A 97 -6.24 -12.56 23.76
N ALA A 98 -6.66 -11.33 23.47
CA ALA A 98 -7.65 -10.62 24.27
C ALA A 98 -8.99 -11.37 24.32
N GLY A 99 -9.46 -11.87 23.17
CA GLY A 99 -10.66 -12.69 23.07
C GLY A 99 -10.55 -13.98 23.89
N PHE A 100 -9.40 -14.66 23.86
CA PHE A 100 -9.16 -15.83 24.69
C PHE A 100 -9.26 -15.51 26.19
N LEU A 101 -8.66 -14.40 26.65
CA LEU A 101 -8.75 -13.97 28.04
C LEU A 101 -10.20 -13.66 28.45
N VAL A 102 -10.96 -12.95 27.61
CA VAL A 102 -12.38 -12.66 27.84
C VAL A 102 -13.17 -13.97 28.01
N LEU A 103 -12.96 -14.95 27.12
CA LEU A 103 -13.62 -16.25 27.20
C LEU A 103 -13.26 -17.01 28.49
N MET A 104 -12.00 -16.91 28.93
CA MET A 104 -11.52 -17.51 30.18
C MET A 104 -12.24 -16.90 31.39
N PHE A 105 -12.26 -15.56 31.50
CA PHE A 105 -12.96 -14.87 32.57
C PHE A 105 -14.47 -15.09 32.53
N LEU A 106 -15.08 -15.11 31.35
CA LEU A 106 -16.51 -15.41 31.20
C LEU A 106 -16.84 -16.83 31.67
N SER A 107 -15.95 -17.80 31.40
CA SER A 107 -16.12 -19.18 31.87
C SER A 107 -16.05 -19.28 33.39
N MET A 108 -15.09 -18.58 34.02
CA MET A 108 -14.98 -18.50 35.47
C MET A 108 -16.20 -17.81 36.10
N ALA A 109 -16.62 -16.68 35.52
CA ALA A 109 -17.79 -15.94 35.97
C ALA A 109 -19.06 -16.79 35.87
N LEU A 110 -19.25 -17.51 34.76
CA LEU A 110 -20.37 -18.43 34.57
C LEU A 110 -20.33 -19.56 35.60
N MET A 111 -19.17 -20.19 35.81
CA MET A 111 -19.01 -21.24 36.81
C MET A 111 -19.34 -20.75 38.22
N TRP A 112 -18.89 -19.56 38.62
CA TRP A 112 -19.22 -18.95 39.90
C TRP A 112 -20.70 -18.57 40.01
N ALA A 113 -21.28 -18.02 38.95
CA ALA A 113 -22.70 -17.67 38.90
C ALA A 113 -23.59 -18.92 39.08
N LEU A 114 -23.32 -20.01 38.34
CA LEU A 114 -24.01 -21.28 38.57
C LEU A 114 -23.68 -21.86 39.95
N GLY A 115 -22.43 -21.75 40.42
CA GLY A 115 -21.99 -22.19 41.74
C GLY A 115 -22.72 -21.50 42.91
N SER A 116 -23.37 -20.35 42.67
CA SER A 116 -24.20 -19.68 43.66
C SER A 116 -25.56 -20.35 43.89
N VAL A 117 -26.04 -21.13 42.91
CA VAL A 117 -27.34 -21.81 42.94
C VAL A 117 -27.22 -23.34 43.02
N MET A 118 -26.04 -23.91 42.75
CA MET A 118 -25.77 -25.35 42.83
C MET A 118 -24.32 -25.63 43.26
N HIS A 119 -24.00 -26.89 43.56
CA HIS A 119 -22.62 -27.29 43.87
C HIS A 119 -21.65 -27.00 42.70
N LEU A 120 -20.48 -26.46 43.03
CA LEU A 120 -19.51 -25.95 42.05
C LEU A 120 -19.04 -27.01 41.04
N GLY A 121 -19.00 -28.29 41.43
CA GLY A 121 -18.69 -29.38 40.52
C GLY A 121 -19.71 -29.55 39.38
N TRP A 122 -21.01 -29.40 39.67
CA TRP A 122 -22.06 -29.46 38.64
C TRP A 122 -22.04 -28.23 37.73
N ALA A 123 -21.76 -27.06 38.30
CA ALA A 123 -21.54 -25.83 37.53
C ALA A 123 -20.38 -25.99 36.54
N ALA A 124 -19.25 -26.57 36.98
CA ALA A 124 -18.09 -26.82 36.14
C ALA A 124 -18.41 -27.82 35.01
N LEU A 125 -19.18 -28.88 35.28
CA LEU A 125 -19.62 -29.82 34.25
C LEU A 125 -20.50 -29.15 33.19
N ILE A 126 -21.44 -28.28 33.59
CA ILE A 126 -22.28 -27.54 32.63
C ILE A 126 -21.43 -26.65 31.73
N VAL A 127 -20.49 -25.89 32.30
CA VAL A 127 -19.56 -25.03 31.54
C VAL A 127 -18.71 -25.87 30.58
N ALA A 128 -18.26 -27.06 31.00
CA ALA A 128 -17.52 -27.98 30.14
C ALA A 128 -18.36 -28.49 28.95
N VAL A 129 -19.64 -28.82 29.16
CA VAL A 129 -20.55 -29.23 28.07
C VAL A 129 -20.77 -28.08 27.09
N VAL A 130 -20.92 -26.84 27.57
CA VAL A 130 -21.04 -25.65 26.70
C VAL A 130 -19.80 -25.53 25.80
N TRP A 131 -18.60 -25.66 26.38
CA TRP A 131 -17.35 -25.63 25.60
C TRP A 131 -17.20 -26.81 24.64
N ALA A 132 -17.67 -28.01 25.00
CA ALA A 132 -17.67 -29.16 24.11
C ALA A 132 -18.54 -28.92 22.86
N ILE A 133 -19.71 -28.29 23.03
CA ILE A 133 -20.59 -27.91 21.91
C ILE A 133 -19.90 -26.87 21.02
N VAL A 134 -19.33 -25.81 21.62
CA VAL A 134 -18.60 -24.78 20.86
C VAL A 134 -17.44 -25.40 20.09
N ALA A 135 -16.65 -26.27 20.72
CA ALA A 135 -15.54 -26.97 20.08
C ALA A 135 -16.00 -27.86 18.91
N ALA A 136 -17.10 -28.59 19.07
CA ALA A 136 -17.67 -29.40 17.98
C ALA A 136 -18.07 -28.55 16.77
N ILE A 137 -18.73 -27.40 17.00
CA ILE A 137 -19.12 -26.47 15.94
C ILE A 137 -17.88 -25.90 15.23
N LEU A 138 -16.87 -25.47 15.99
CA LEU A 138 -15.62 -24.94 15.45
C LEU A 138 -14.86 -26.00 14.64
N ALA A 139 -14.77 -27.24 15.13
CA ALA A 139 -14.10 -28.33 14.43
C ALA A 139 -14.79 -28.66 13.10
N VAL A 140 -16.13 -28.76 13.08
CA VAL A 140 -16.90 -29.02 11.85
C VAL A 140 -16.76 -27.85 10.86
N THR A 141 -16.84 -26.62 11.35
CA THR A 141 -16.72 -25.42 10.51
C THR A 141 -15.31 -25.30 9.94
N GLY A 142 -14.28 -25.46 10.76
CA GLY A 142 -12.87 -25.46 10.35
C GLY A 142 -12.59 -26.54 9.31
N LYS A 143 -13.10 -27.76 9.52
CA LYS A 143 -13.00 -28.85 8.53
C LYS A 143 -13.59 -28.44 7.18
N LYS A 144 -14.78 -27.84 7.14
CA LYS A 144 -15.40 -27.35 5.90
C LYS A 144 -14.55 -26.29 5.19
N TYR A 145 -13.89 -25.39 5.92
CA TYR A 145 -12.96 -24.42 5.32
C TYR A 145 -11.72 -25.09 4.73
N PHE A 146 -11.11 -26.04 5.44
CA PHE A 146 -9.95 -26.78 4.94
C PHE A 146 -10.27 -27.63 3.71
N ASP A 147 -11.43 -28.27 3.70
CA ASP A 147 -11.84 -29.13 2.57
C ASP A 147 -12.05 -28.31 1.29
N ARG A 148 -12.53 -27.06 1.39
CA ARG A 148 -12.59 -26.13 0.24
C ARG A 148 -11.21 -25.74 -0.28
N MET A 149 -10.23 -25.52 0.61
CA MET A 149 -8.87 -25.17 0.21
C MET A 149 -8.13 -26.34 -0.47
N LYS A 150 -8.42 -27.59 -0.09
CA LYS A 150 -7.86 -28.77 -0.77
C LYS A 150 -8.30 -28.89 -2.23
N GLY A 151 -9.51 -28.44 -2.57
CA GLY A 151 -9.98 -28.36 -3.96
C GLY A 151 -9.10 -27.47 -4.87
N LEU A 152 -8.48 -26.43 -4.32
CA LEU A 152 -7.54 -25.57 -5.06
C LEU A 152 -6.16 -26.23 -5.29
N ARG A 153 -5.78 -27.23 -4.48
CA ARG A 153 -4.55 -28.01 -4.71
C ARG A 153 -4.74 -29.04 -5.82
N GLN A 154 -5.93 -29.64 -5.94
CA GLN A 154 -6.26 -30.51 -7.06
C GLN A 154 -6.15 -29.80 -8.41
N THR A 155 -6.53 -28.52 -8.51
CA THR A 155 -6.32 -27.75 -9.74
C THR A 155 -4.84 -27.50 -10.06
N GLN A 156 -3.95 -27.47 -9.06
CA GLN A 156 -2.49 -27.40 -9.30
C GLN A 156 -1.91 -28.75 -9.75
N GLU A 157 -2.47 -29.86 -9.27
CA GLU A 157 -2.13 -31.20 -9.75
C GLU A 157 -2.64 -31.42 -11.18
N THR A 158 -3.86 -31.02 -11.50
CA THR A 158 -4.41 -31.09 -12.87
C THR A 158 -3.63 -30.22 -13.86
N VAL A 159 -3.10 -29.06 -13.44
CA VAL A 159 -2.24 -28.21 -14.28
C VAL A 159 -0.84 -28.83 -14.47
N GLN A 160 -0.34 -29.61 -13.49
CA GLN A 160 0.89 -30.39 -13.62
C GLN A 160 0.70 -31.67 -14.44
N GLU A 161 -0.54 -32.17 -14.55
CA GLU A 161 -0.92 -33.32 -15.38
C GLU A 161 -1.15 -32.97 -16.85
N ILE A 162 -1.12 -31.69 -17.23
CA ILE A 162 -1.18 -31.28 -18.63
C ILE A 162 0.11 -31.78 -19.31
N PRO A 163 0.02 -32.77 -20.23
CA PRO A 163 1.20 -33.31 -20.88
C PRO A 163 1.92 -32.21 -21.67
N PRO A 164 3.26 -32.28 -21.83
CA PRO A 164 4.05 -31.31 -22.60
C PRO A 164 3.73 -31.26 -24.11
N THR A 165 2.61 -31.87 -24.55
CA THR A 165 2.09 -31.86 -25.90
C THR A 165 1.37 -30.56 -26.27
N LEU A 166 1.06 -29.68 -25.31
CA LEU A 166 0.67 -28.29 -25.57
C LEU A 166 1.89 -27.35 -25.70
N ASN A 167 2.91 -27.80 -26.44
CA ASN A 167 3.96 -26.93 -26.96
C ASN A 167 3.71 -26.73 -28.47
N PRO A 168 3.05 -25.63 -28.88
CA PRO A 168 2.82 -25.30 -30.29
C PRO A 168 4.10 -25.08 -31.12
N ASN A 169 5.28 -25.03 -30.49
CA ASN A 169 6.54 -24.65 -31.14
C ASN A 169 7.36 -25.83 -31.69
N LYS A 170 6.72 -26.96 -31.98
CA LYS A 170 7.31 -27.95 -32.89
C LYS A 170 6.67 -27.77 -34.25
N GLU A 171 7.08 -26.69 -34.91
CA GLU A 171 6.87 -26.53 -36.35
C GLU A 171 7.44 -27.76 -37.06
N THR A 172 6.57 -28.41 -37.81
CA THR A 172 6.87 -29.51 -38.71
C THR A 172 7.87 -29.01 -39.78
N PRO A 173 9.01 -29.70 -40.00
CA PRO A 173 9.94 -29.37 -41.09
C PRO A 173 9.34 -29.62 -42.48
#